data_AF-A0A6P2EB77-F1
#
_entry.id   AF-A0A6P2EB77-F1
#
_cell.length_a   1.000
_cell.length_b   1.000
_cell.length_c   1.000
_cell.angle_alpha   90.00
_cell.angle_beta   90.00
_cell.angle_gamma   90.00
#
_symmetry.space_group_name_H-M   'P 1'
#
loop_
_entity.id
_entity.type
_entity.pdbx_description
1 polymer ?
#
loop_
_entity_poly.entity_id
_entity_poly.type
_entity_poly.pdbx_seq_one_letter_code
_entity_poly.pdbx_strand_id
1 'polypeptide(L)'
;MLAAISHDLRTPLSAMVGMADALAMVEYRLLIHLAAHPQCVLSHRQLLQAVWGPSHSQDTHYLRVYMGQLRKKIEHDPAQPRHLVTETGIGYRFVP
;
A
#
# COMPACT_ATOMS: atom_id res chain seq x y z
N MET A 1 -31.47 20.25 -7.09
CA MET A 1 -30.86 18.95 -6.75
C MET A 1 -29.47 18.93 -7.35
N LEU A 2 -28.49 19.50 -6.66
CA LEU A 2 -27.11 19.61 -7.16
C LEU A 2 -26.40 18.30 -6.84
N ALA A 3 -26.00 17.58 -7.88
CA ALA A 3 -25.13 16.41 -7.74
C ALA A 3 -23.78 16.88 -7.18
N ALA A 4 -23.41 16.35 -6.02
CA ALA A 4 -22.08 16.50 -5.47
C ALA A 4 -21.10 15.81 -6.42
N ILE A 5 -20.31 16.61 -7.15
CA ILE A 5 -19.19 16.12 -7.94
C ILE A 5 -18.11 15.74 -6.93
N SER A 6 -18.11 14.48 -6.51
CA SER A 6 -17.02 13.90 -5.73
C SER A 6 -15.83 13.82 -6.69
N HIS A 7 -14.88 14.74 -6.55
CA HIS A 7 -13.66 14.78 -7.33
C HIS A 7 -12.78 13.59 -6.87
N ASP A 8 -13.05 12.40 -7.43
CA ASP A 8 -12.19 11.23 -7.31
C ASP A 8 -10.94 11.50 -8.13
N LEU A 9 -10.02 12.28 -7.56
CA LEU A 9 -8.67 12.46 -8.09
C LEU A 9 -7.95 11.12 -7.90
N ARG A 10 -8.16 10.22 -8.87
CA ARG A 10 -7.48 8.94 -8.95
C ARG A 10 -6.01 9.23 -9.24
N THR A 11 -5.15 9.16 -8.23
CA THR A 11 -3.72 9.34 -8.41
C THR A 11 -3.20 8.19 -9.28
N PRO A 12 -2.68 8.45 -10.50
CA PRO A 12 -2.24 7.35 -11.35
C PRO A 12 -1.02 6.68 -10.72
N LEU A 13 -0.90 5.36 -10.90
CA LEU A 13 0.23 4.57 -10.37
C LEU A 13 1.59 5.17 -10.72
N SER A 14 1.73 5.77 -11.91
CA SER A 14 2.95 6.47 -12.35
C SER A 14 3.28 7.69 -11.47
N ALA A 15 2.29 8.42 -10.96
CA ALA A 15 2.51 9.51 -10.02
C ALA A 15 2.89 8.99 -8.63
N MET A 16 2.28 7.89 -8.17
CA MET A 16 2.63 7.26 -6.88
C MET A 16 4.06 6.72 -6.87
N VAL A 17 4.49 6.11 -7.97
CA VAL A 17 5.89 5.68 -8.19
C VAL A 17 6.80 6.89 -8.38
N GLY A 18 6.32 7.98 -8.99
CA GLY A 18 7.05 9.25 -9.07
C GLY A 18 7.31 9.91 -7.71
N MET A 19 6.56 9.57 -6.66
CA MET A 19 6.84 9.98 -5.28
C MET A 19 7.93 9.13 -4.61
N ALA A 20 8.57 8.19 -5.32
CA ALA A 20 9.59 7.29 -4.78
C ALA A 20 10.75 8.03 -4.10
N ASP A 21 11.13 9.23 -4.56
CA ASP A 21 12.20 10.03 -3.94
C ASP A 21 11.88 10.43 -2.48
N ALA A 22 10.61 10.45 -2.08
CA ALA A 22 10.17 10.70 -0.71
C ALA A 22 9.88 9.42 0.10
N LEU A 23 9.92 8.25 -0.53
CA LEU A 23 9.69 6.96 0.12
C LEU A 23 11.02 6.42 0.68
N ALA A 24 10.98 5.88 1.89
CA ALA A 24 12.04 5.04 2.38
C ALA A 24 12.12 3.78 1.50
N MET A 25 13.31 3.21 1.35
CA MET A 25 13.55 2.04 0.48
C MET A 25 12.56 0.89 0.73
N VAL A 26 12.17 0.67 1.99
CA VAL A 26 11.25 -0.40 2.37
C VAL A 26 9.79 -0.11 1.99
N GLU A 27 9.36 1.15 2.06
CA GLU A 27 8.03 1.58 1.63
C GLU A 27 7.90 1.49 0.11
N TYR A 28 8.95 1.90 -0.61
CA TYR A 28 9.03 1.74 -2.05
C TYR A 28 8.94 0.28 -2.46
N ARG A 29 9.68 -0.62 -1.78
CA ARG A 29 9.61 -2.06 -2.04
C ARG A 29 8.23 -2.65 -1.78
N LEU A 30 7.55 -2.23 -0.70
CA LEU A 30 6.16 -2.61 -0.45
C LEU A 30 5.25 -2.16 -1.59
N LEU A 31 5.34 -0.89 -1.99
CA LEU A 31 4.52 -0.31 -3.05
C LEU A 31 4.71 -1.05 -4.38
N ILE A 32 5.96 -1.25 -4.82
CA ILE A 32 6.25 -1.93 -6.08
C ILE A 32 5.76 -3.38 -6.05
N HIS A 33 5.97 -4.10 -4.95
CA HIS A 33 5.53 -5.49 -4.87
C HIS A 33 4.00 -5.61 -4.92
N LEU A 34 3.28 -4.74 -4.19
CA LEU A 34 1.83 -4.67 -4.22
C LEU A 34 1.30 -4.25 -5.60
N ALA A 35 1.89 -3.23 -6.22
CA ALA A 35 1.49 -2.73 -7.52
C ALA A 35 1.77 -3.71 -8.67
N ALA A 36 2.77 -4.59 -8.52
CA ALA A 36 3.00 -5.70 -9.45
C ALA A 36 1.91 -6.79 -9.39
N HIS A 37 1.07 -6.79 -8.35
CA HIS A 37 -0.02 -7.73 -8.15
C HIS A 37 -1.36 -6.98 -7.91
N PRO A 38 -1.84 -6.19 -8.90
CA PRO A 38 -3.03 -5.38 -8.74
C PRO A 38 -4.26 -6.25 -8.49
N GLN A 39 -5.17 -5.79 -7.63
CA GLN A 39 -6.39 -6.50 -7.21
C GLN A 39 -6.17 -7.84 -6.49
N CYS A 40 -4.93 -8.31 -6.35
CA CYS A 40 -4.61 -9.52 -5.61
C CYS A 40 -4.42 -9.22 -4.13
N VAL A 41 -4.91 -10.11 -3.27
CA VAL A 41 -4.63 -10.05 -1.83
C VAL A 41 -3.29 -10.75 -1.59
N LEU A 42 -2.29 -9.99 -1.14
CA LEU A 42 -1.02 -10.52 -0.68
C LEU A 42 -1.07 -10.67 0.84
N SER A 43 -0.83 -11.89 1.32
CA SER A 43 -0.82 -12.18 2.76
C SER A 43 0.30 -11.45 3.49
N HIS A 44 0.13 -11.27 4.80
CA HIS A 44 1.20 -10.71 5.65
C HIS A 44 2.54 -11.44 5.47
N ARG A 45 2.50 -12.79 5.41
CA ARG A 45 3.69 -13.63 5.22
C ARG A 45 4.35 -13.39 3.87
N GLN A 46 3.57 -13.33 2.77
CA GLN A 46 4.12 -13.07 1.44
C GLN A 46 4.80 -11.70 1.38
N LEU A 47 4.17 -10.66 1.93
CA LEU A 47 4.72 -9.31 1.97
C LEU A 47 6.00 -9.23 2.81
N LEU A 48 6.00 -9.86 3.99
CA LEU A 48 7.19 -9.92 4.85
C LEU A 48 8.35 -10.64 4.15
N GLN A 49 8.08 -11.76 3.48
CA GLN A 49 9.10 -12.51 2.76
C GLN A 49 9.65 -11.74 1.56
N ALA A 50 8.80 -11.06 0.79
CA ALA A 50 9.24 -10.29 -0.37
C ALA A 50 10.10 -9.06 0.00
N VAL A 51 9.79 -8.42 1.13
CA VAL A 51 10.41 -7.15 1.52
C VAL A 51 11.56 -7.33 2.53
N TRP A 52 11.50 -8.30 3.43
CA TRP A 52 12.55 -8.52 4.44
C TRP A 52 13.22 -9.90 4.37
N GLY A 53 12.65 -10.84 3.61
CA GLY A 53 13.19 -12.19 3.48
C GLY A 53 12.53 -13.21 4.43
N PRO A 54 12.88 -14.51 4.29
CA PRO A 54 12.19 -15.62 4.95
C PRO A 54 12.24 -15.57 6.48
N SER A 55 13.31 -15.02 7.07
CA SER A 55 13.52 -14.92 8.52
C SER A 55 12.54 -13.99 9.23
N HIS A 56 11.87 -13.08 8.50
CA HIS A 56 10.99 -12.06 9.06
C HIS A 56 9.50 -12.38 8.93
N SER A 57 9.16 -13.63 8.59
CA SER A 57 7.78 -14.04 8.25
C SER A 57 6.75 -13.90 9.38
N GLN A 58 7.18 -13.71 10.63
CA GLN A 58 6.32 -13.54 11.81
C GLN A 58 6.22 -12.08 12.28
N ASP A 59 7.00 -11.16 11.71
CA ASP A 59 7.12 -9.79 12.19
C ASP A 59 6.00 -8.86 11.67
N THR A 60 4.75 -9.29 11.83
CA THR A 60 3.56 -8.59 11.29
C THR A 60 3.40 -7.15 11.80
N HIS A 61 3.97 -6.82 12.97
CA HIS A 61 4.00 -5.46 13.49
C HIS A 61 4.78 -4.51 12.56
N TYR A 62 5.95 -4.90 12.04
CA TYR A 62 6.75 -4.05 11.14
C TYR A 62 5.98 -3.76 9.86
N LEU A 63 5.34 -4.78 9.28
CA LEU A 63 4.52 -4.60 8.08
C LEU A 63 3.42 -3.57 8.31
N ARG A 64 2.74 -3.59 9.46
CA ARG A 64 1.70 -2.59 9.80
C ARG A 64 2.27 -1.19 9.94
N VAL A 65 3.42 -1.03 10.60
CA VAL A 65 4.09 0.27 10.77
C VAL A 65 4.42 0.87 9.40
N TYR A 66 5.11 0.12 8.53
CA TYR A 66 5.51 0.63 7.22
C TYR A 66 4.34 0.82 6.27
N MET A 67 3.28 -0.01 6.36
CA MET A 67 2.06 0.24 5.60
C MET A 67 1.39 1.56 6.04
N GLY A 68 1.36 1.83 7.34
CA GLY A 68 0.84 3.10 7.87
C GLY A 68 1.65 4.31 7.38
N GLN A 69 2.98 4.20 7.35
CA GLN A 69 3.83 5.27 6.80
C GLN A 69 3.65 5.44 5.29
N LEU A 70 3.59 4.34 4.53
CA LEU A 70 3.35 4.38 3.09
C LEU A 70 1.99 5.04 2.77
N ARG A 71 0.92 4.69 3.49
CA ARG A 71 -0.39 5.35 3.32
C ARG A 71 -0.35 6.85 3.58
N LYS A 72 0.37 7.30 4.63
CA LYS A 72 0.54 8.74 4.90
C LYS A 72 1.18 9.50 3.75
N LYS A 73 1.96 8.82 2.90
CA LYS A 73 2.67 9.44 1.79
C LYS A 73 1.89 9.39 0.48
N ILE A 74 1.06 8.37 0.25
CA ILE A 74 0.45 8.12 -1.06
C ILE A 74 -1.08 8.17 -1.08
N GLU A 75 -1.74 8.01 0.07
CA GLU A 75 -3.20 8.09 0.16
C GLU A 75 -3.62 9.54 0.43
N HIS A 76 -4.76 9.92 -0.14
CA HIS A 76 -5.38 11.21 0.19
C HIS A 76 -5.83 11.27 1.65
N ASP A 77 -6.48 10.21 2.13
CA ASP A 77 -6.84 10.01 3.55
C ASP A 77 -6.28 8.66 4.02
N PRO A 78 -5.20 8.64 4.83
CA PRO A 78 -4.61 7.40 5.34
C PRO A 78 -5.54 6.57 6.23
N ALA A 79 -6.56 7.18 6.84
CA ALA A 79 -7.56 6.48 7.65
C ALA A 79 -8.63 5.80 6.79
N GLN A 80 -8.81 6.24 5.54
CA GLN A 80 -9.73 5.68 4.55
C GLN A 80 -8.96 5.36 3.24
N PRO A 81 -8.00 4.41 3.29
CA PRO A 81 -7.13 4.14 2.16
C PRO A 81 -7.92 3.58 0.97
N ARG A 82 -7.69 4.14 -0.22
CA ARG A 82 -8.33 3.70 -1.47
C ARG A 82 -7.44 2.73 -2.24
N HIS A 83 -6.13 2.90 -2.15
CA HIS A 83 -5.17 2.14 -2.95
C HIS A 83 -4.58 0.96 -2.19
N LEU A 84 -4.21 1.13 -0.92
CA LEU A 84 -3.63 0.09 -0.07
C LEU A 84 -4.70 -0.44 0.88
N VAL A 85 -5.54 -1.34 0.39
CA VAL A 85 -6.69 -1.88 1.14
C VAL A 85 -6.23 -2.95 2.13
N THR A 86 -6.74 -2.90 3.37
CA THR A 86 -6.54 -3.97 4.35
C THR A 86 -7.62 -5.04 4.16
N GLU A 87 -7.18 -6.28 3.95
CA GLU A 87 -8.03 -7.46 3.98
C GLU A 87 -7.85 -8.11 5.36
N THR A 88 -8.76 -7.82 6.28
CA THR A 88 -8.63 -8.15 7.71
C THR A 88 -8.31 -9.62 7.94
N GLY A 89 -7.24 -9.89 8.70
CA GLY A 89 -6.75 -11.24 9.00
C GLY A 89 -5.93 -11.89 7.88
N ILE A 90 -5.95 -11.35 6.67
CA ILE A 90 -5.29 -11.93 5.49
C ILE A 90 -4.02 -11.15 5.14
N GLY A 91 -4.15 -9.87 4.83
CA GLY A 91 -3.04 -9.04 4.37
C GLY A 91 -3.50 -7.76 3.70
N TYR A 92 -2.89 -7.43 2.56
CA TYR A 92 -3.12 -6.17 1.86
C TYR A 92 -3.32 -6.39 0.37
N ARG A 93 -4.09 -5.49 -0.23
CA ARG A 93 -4.39 -5.48 -1.66
C ARG A 93 -4.12 -4.09 -2.23
N PHE A 94 -3.53 -4.06 -3.42
CA PHE A 94 -3.42 -2.83 -4.20
C PHE A 94 -4.62 -2.65 -5.12
N VAL A 95 -5.20 -1.46 -5.12
CA VAL A 95 -6.26 -1.01 -6.02
C VAL A 95 -5.76 0.22 -6.78
N PRO A 96 -5.64 0.16 -8.12
CA PRO A 96 -5.19 1.28 -8.93
C PRO A 96 -6.23 2.41 -9.06
#